data_AF-L0K2W1-F1
#
_entry.id   AF-L0K2W1-F1
#
_cell.length_a   1.000
_cell.length_b   1.000
_cell.length_c   1.000
_cell.angle_alpha   90.00
_cell.angle_beta   90.00
_cell.angle_gamma   90.00
#
_symmetry.space_group_name_H-M   'P 1'
#
loop_
_entity.id
_entity.type
_entity.pdbx_description
1 polymer ?
#
loop_
_entity_poly.entity_id
_entity_poly.type
_entity_poly.pdbx_seq_one_letter_code
_entity_poly.pdbx_strand_id
1 'polypeptide(L)'
;MSGWSRRSVLATGAATSIGSVLATSERGAAEPGDEDVAPAESGWSSYRGTPGNTASVPADGSFPVPETVAWEYDRGGRAAIVDGTVYLRTDGGVHALDATDGSARWEREDVGADGTPAVADDAVVVGGESLSVLEADTGEVRWSEPFDEGEHEQTVTSPTVVDGTAYVVAAGELLAYDVDDGTVVWGLESVEFEAADDVTEPGTEDAAFGSVPVAVANGLVYAIADGAGIAALDAEDGTTAWTHWRREYEGLSFAGVAATAQRVFVSGSPEDEFPILDAATGDRLGTAPSVLPTAATESVRIAASPDALRVTDYETDEGWEQIGGTSGWRDPAIVGETVLMPYYPGYNERALLGLELEDGAERWELTHPIVDGDALADWFAVTAETLYTNGENGLVALRAESDGGEADDDESDEDRDDERETGDDNESGENTDDGNESDDDVGNETDDEFDGEEVNETAGDDETTENETGGESDGEDPPADGDAEPANGTDESDTATDGTGDGDETDDEMPGFTAGAGIAGGVLGLEWLRRRAGVDAESQD
;
A
#
# COMPACT_ATOMS: atom_id res chain seq x y z
N MET A 1 4.54 -36.08 -68.23
CA MET A 1 4.80 -35.07 -69.27
C MET A 1 4.17 -33.79 -68.75
N SER A 2 4.96 -32.79 -68.34
CA SER A 2 5.60 -31.74 -69.18
C SER A 2 4.63 -30.56 -69.45
N GLY A 3 4.82 -29.35 -68.90
CA GLY A 3 5.78 -28.91 -67.87
C GLY A 3 5.99 -27.38 -67.79
N TRP A 4 6.83 -26.95 -66.83
CA TRP A 4 7.41 -25.59 -66.60
C TRP A 4 6.44 -24.48 -66.10
N SER A 5 6.73 -23.62 -65.09
CA SER A 5 7.98 -23.03 -64.48
C SER A 5 8.54 -21.84 -65.28
N ARG A 6 9.06 -20.71 -64.75
CA ARG A 6 9.57 -20.23 -63.42
C ARG A 6 8.85 -18.91 -62.99
N ARG A 7 9.09 -18.19 -61.87
CA ARG A 7 10.30 -17.79 -61.06
C ARG A 7 9.86 -17.56 -59.59
N SER A 8 10.59 -17.95 -58.53
CA SER A 8 11.89 -17.45 -57.99
C SER A 8 11.79 -16.01 -57.48
N VAL A 9 12.26 -15.65 -56.27
CA VAL A 9 13.60 -15.91 -55.66
C VAL A 9 13.54 -16.47 -54.22
N LEU A 10 14.67 -16.98 -53.73
CA LEU A 10 14.93 -17.51 -52.37
C LEU A 10 16.21 -16.88 -51.78
N ALA A 11 16.23 -16.70 -50.46
CA ALA A 11 17.38 -16.89 -49.56
C ALA A 11 16.79 -17.27 -48.18
N THR A 12 17.10 -18.37 -47.49
CA THR A 12 18.29 -19.24 -47.37
C THR A 12 19.38 -18.66 -46.45
N GLY A 13 19.72 -19.31 -45.32
CA GLY A 13 19.11 -20.55 -44.80
C GLY A 13 19.78 -21.13 -43.55
N ALA A 14 19.31 -22.31 -43.13
CA ALA A 14 19.81 -23.05 -41.97
C ALA A 14 20.94 -24.03 -42.33
N ALA A 15 21.84 -24.30 -41.36
CA ALA A 15 22.82 -25.39 -41.44
C ALA A 15 23.29 -25.89 -40.06
N THR A 16 22.61 -26.95 -39.58
CA THR A 16 23.12 -28.08 -38.75
C THR A 16 24.25 -27.87 -37.73
N SER A 17 23.95 -28.28 -36.49
CA SER A 17 24.90 -28.57 -35.41
C SER A 17 25.87 -29.73 -35.70
N ILE A 18 27.04 -29.66 -35.03
CA ILE A 18 27.73 -30.72 -34.26
C ILE A 18 29.02 -30.11 -33.70
N GLY A 19 29.27 -30.22 -32.38
CA GLY A 19 30.43 -29.56 -31.77
C GLY A 19 30.59 -29.77 -30.26
N SER A 20 30.56 -31.01 -29.78
CA SER A 20 30.81 -31.31 -28.36
C SER A 20 32.25 -30.98 -27.96
N VAL A 21 32.44 -29.93 -27.15
CA VAL A 21 33.72 -29.62 -26.49
C VAL A 21 33.44 -29.34 -25.03
N LEU A 22 34.09 -30.10 -24.14
CA LEU A 22 34.17 -29.75 -22.72
C LEU A 22 35.16 -28.59 -22.58
N ALA A 23 34.67 -27.40 -22.23
CA ALA A 23 35.46 -26.25 -21.85
C ALA A 23 35.10 -25.86 -20.41
N THR A 24 36.09 -25.43 -19.64
CA THR A 24 35.96 -25.12 -18.21
C THR A 24 35.35 -23.75 -17.97
N SER A 25 34.70 -23.59 -16.83
CA SER A 25 34.06 -22.36 -16.36
C SER A 25 35.06 -21.23 -16.10
N GLU A 26 34.90 -20.11 -16.81
CA GLU A 26 35.24 -18.76 -16.34
C GLU A 26 34.03 -17.87 -16.66
N ARG A 27 33.50 -17.14 -15.65
CA ARG A 27 32.42 -16.15 -15.85
C ARG A 27 33.00 -14.95 -16.62
N GLY A 28 32.60 -14.76 -17.87
CA GLY A 28 32.68 -13.46 -18.54
C GLY A 28 31.40 -12.69 -18.28
N ALA A 29 31.49 -11.44 -17.82
CA ALA A 29 30.32 -10.58 -17.70
C ALA A 29 29.70 -10.33 -19.08
N ALA A 30 28.37 -10.36 -19.16
CA ALA A 30 27.67 -9.78 -20.30
C ALA A 30 27.80 -8.25 -20.20
N GLU A 31 28.14 -7.60 -21.31
CA GLU A 31 27.97 -6.15 -21.43
C GLU A 31 26.45 -5.91 -21.59
N PRO A 32 25.82 -4.99 -20.82
CA PRO A 32 24.42 -4.68 -21.03
C PRO A 32 24.26 -4.07 -22.41
N GLY A 33 23.40 -4.68 -23.24
CA GLY A 33 22.95 -4.06 -24.47
C GLY A 33 21.81 -3.11 -24.18
N ASP A 34 21.72 -2.01 -24.92
CA ASP A 34 20.52 -1.19 -25.00
C ASP A 34 19.39 -1.98 -25.70
N GLU A 35 18.75 -2.89 -24.98
CA GLU A 35 17.38 -3.30 -25.29
C GLU A 35 16.46 -2.26 -24.61
N ASP A 36 15.55 -1.65 -25.39
CA ASP A 36 14.64 -0.63 -24.88
C ASP A 36 13.78 -1.24 -23.76
N VAL A 37 14.09 -0.90 -22.52
CA VAL A 37 13.30 -1.30 -21.34
C VAL A 37 11.89 -0.72 -21.54
N ALA A 38 10.88 -1.59 -21.47
CA ALA A 38 9.49 -1.14 -21.51
C ALA A 38 9.26 -0.10 -20.39
N PRO A 39 8.46 0.96 -20.61
CA PRO A 39 8.08 1.84 -19.51
C PRO A 39 7.48 0.99 -18.39
N ALA A 40 7.76 1.35 -17.13
CA ALA A 40 7.21 0.60 -15.99
C ALA A 40 5.68 0.52 -16.14
N GLU A 41 5.17 -0.71 -16.19
CA GLU A 41 3.77 -1.02 -16.53
C GLU A 41 2.82 -0.19 -15.66
N SER A 42 1.88 0.52 -16.29
CA SER A 42 0.96 1.44 -15.63
C SER A 42 -0.14 0.68 -14.89
N GLY A 43 0.21 0.06 -13.78
CA GLY A 43 -0.66 -0.82 -13.00
C GLY A 43 -0.91 -0.37 -11.56
N TRP A 44 -1.80 -1.10 -10.90
CA TRP A 44 -2.04 -1.04 -9.46
C TRP A 44 -1.92 -2.47 -8.94
N SER A 45 -0.70 -3.01 -9.02
CA SER A 45 -0.42 -4.45 -8.96
C SER A 45 -0.54 -5.06 -7.56
N SER A 46 -0.59 -4.26 -6.51
CA SER A 46 -0.52 -4.75 -5.13
C SER A 46 -1.30 -3.85 -4.16
N TYR A 47 -1.28 -4.23 -2.87
CA TYR A 47 -1.54 -3.32 -1.77
C TYR A 47 -0.82 -1.97 -2.00
N ARG A 48 -1.57 -0.87 -1.84
CA ARG A 48 -1.11 0.51 -2.08
C ARG A 48 -0.41 0.73 -3.45
N GLY A 49 -0.81 -0.03 -4.47
CA GLY A 49 -0.59 0.24 -5.89
C GLY A 49 0.72 -0.24 -6.50
N THR A 50 1.81 -0.25 -5.72
CA THR A 50 3.14 -0.68 -6.19
C THR A 50 3.80 -1.59 -5.15
N PRO A 51 4.78 -2.43 -5.54
CA PRO A 51 5.57 -3.22 -4.57
C PRO A 51 6.23 -2.35 -3.49
N GLY A 52 6.46 -1.07 -3.79
CA GLY A 52 6.96 -0.06 -2.86
C GLY A 52 5.87 0.66 -2.04
N ASN A 53 4.60 0.22 -2.05
CA ASN A 53 3.46 0.80 -1.32
C ASN A 53 3.27 2.33 -1.51
N THR A 54 3.56 2.87 -2.69
CA THR A 54 3.59 4.33 -2.93
C THR A 54 2.22 5.03 -2.87
N ALA A 55 1.11 4.27 -2.84
CA ALA A 55 -0.28 4.73 -2.93
C ALA A 55 -0.55 5.67 -4.12
N SER A 56 0.20 5.47 -5.19
CA SER A 56 0.22 6.37 -6.33
C SER A 56 0.42 5.63 -7.64
N VAL A 57 -0.21 6.14 -8.70
CA VAL A 57 0.23 5.88 -10.07
C VAL A 57 1.46 6.77 -10.34
N PRO A 58 2.56 6.23 -10.89
CA PRO A 58 3.73 7.03 -11.25
C PRO A 58 3.41 8.24 -12.12
N ALA A 59 4.04 9.38 -11.83
CA ALA A 59 3.82 10.65 -12.50
C ALA A 59 5.08 11.53 -12.49
N ASP A 60 5.21 12.44 -13.46
CA ASP A 60 6.27 13.44 -13.52
C ASP A 60 5.84 14.75 -12.83
N GLY A 61 6.79 15.43 -12.17
CA GLY A 61 6.62 16.80 -11.67
C GLY A 61 5.89 16.92 -10.33
N SER A 62 5.40 18.13 -10.03
CA SER A 62 4.77 18.46 -8.75
C SER A 62 3.24 18.27 -8.76
N PHE A 63 2.71 17.58 -7.75
CA PHE A 63 1.28 17.41 -7.56
C PHE A 63 0.67 18.71 -6.99
N PRO A 64 -0.41 19.24 -7.61
CA PRO A 64 -1.01 20.51 -7.22
C PRO A 64 -1.88 20.37 -5.96
N VAL A 65 -2.30 21.48 -5.35
CA VAL A 65 -3.21 21.42 -4.19
C VAL A 65 -4.59 20.91 -4.64
N PRO A 66 -5.13 19.82 -4.06
CA PRO A 66 -6.38 19.21 -4.53
C PRO A 66 -7.59 19.81 -3.82
N GLU A 67 -7.88 21.09 -4.09
CA GLU A 67 -8.86 21.88 -3.32
C GLU A 67 -10.33 21.81 -3.79
N THR A 68 -10.60 21.23 -4.96
CA THR A 68 -11.96 21.08 -5.52
C THR A 68 -12.41 19.64 -5.57
N VAL A 69 -13.69 19.40 -5.24
CA VAL A 69 -14.39 18.16 -5.57
C VAL A 69 -14.65 18.15 -7.08
N ALA A 70 -13.99 17.24 -7.79
CA ALA A 70 -14.22 17.01 -9.21
C ALA A 70 -15.45 16.12 -9.45
N TRP A 71 -15.61 15.09 -8.60
CA TRP A 71 -16.80 14.23 -8.54
C TRP A 71 -16.88 13.47 -7.21
N GLU A 72 -18.08 12.95 -6.91
CA GLU A 72 -18.38 12.08 -5.77
C GLU A 72 -19.15 10.85 -6.28
N TYR A 73 -18.96 9.69 -5.64
CA TYR A 73 -19.70 8.45 -5.91
C TYR A 73 -20.36 7.93 -4.62
N ASP A 74 -21.55 7.33 -4.69
CA ASP A 74 -22.38 7.01 -3.51
C ASP A 74 -22.00 5.71 -2.78
N ARG A 75 -20.81 5.17 -3.07
CA ARG A 75 -20.14 4.11 -2.30
C ARG A 75 -18.72 4.55 -1.99
N GLY A 76 -18.25 4.22 -0.79
CA GLY A 76 -16.85 4.33 -0.39
C GLY A 76 -16.19 2.96 -0.30
N GLY A 77 -14.87 2.94 -0.08
CA GLY A 77 -14.08 1.72 0.05
C GLY A 77 -12.61 1.96 -0.28
N ARG A 78 -11.94 0.91 -0.77
CA ARG A 78 -10.55 0.98 -1.26
C ARG A 78 -10.55 0.71 -2.75
N ALA A 79 -9.72 1.43 -3.51
CA ALA A 79 -9.71 1.32 -4.97
C ALA A 79 -8.30 1.04 -5.53
N ALA A 80 -8.31 0.49 -6.75
CA ALA A 80 -7.18 0.43 -7.65
C ALA A 80 -7.37 1.44 -8.80
N ILE A 81 -6.34 2.19 -9.18
CA ILE A 81 -6.45 3.21 -10.23
C ILE A 81 -5.47 2.88 -11.36
N VAL A 82 -6.00 2.59 -12.54
CA VAL A 82 -5.25 2.15 -13.74
C VAL A 82 -5.89 2.76 -15.00
N ASP A 83 -5.06 3.33 -15.88
CA ASP A 83 -5.43 3.82 -17.22
C ASP A 83 -6.75 4.62 -17.30
N GLY A 84 -6.91 5.57 -16.37
CA GLY A 84 -8.11 6.41 -16.31
C GLY A 84 -9.37 5.68 -15.83
N THR A 85 -9.20 4.59 -15.07
CA THR A 85 -10.26 3.79 -14.44
C THR A 85 -10.03 3.74 -12.94
N VAL A 86 -11.10 3.83 -12.15
CA VAL A 86 -11.08 3.60 -10.71
C VAL A 86 -11.87 2.33 -10.41
N TYR A 87 -11.18 1.25 -10.06
CA TYR A 87 -11.78 -0.01 -9.64
C TYR A 87 -11.99 0.02 -8.13
N LEU A 88 -13.16 0.48 -7.71
CA LEU A 88 -13.56 0.63 -6.32
C LEU A 88 -14.13 -0.68 -5.78
N ARG A 89 -13.54 -1.22 -4.70
CA ARG A 89 -14.20 -2.24 -3.87
C ARG A 89 -15.30 -1.59 -3.04
N THR A 90 -16.50 -2.16 -3.07
CA THR A 90 -17.69 -1.72 -2.32
C THR A 90 -18.06 -2.76 -1.25
N ASP A 91 -19.33 -2.85 -0.83
CA ASP A 91 -19.82 -3.78 0.22
C ASP A 91 -19.86 -5.25 -0.27
N GLY A 92 -18.70 -5.84 -0.55
CA GLY A 92 -18.55 -7.17 -1.16
C GLY A 92 -18.58 -7.17 -2.69
N GLY A 93 -18.69 -6.00 -3.32
CA GLY A 93 -18.71 -5.81 -4.77
C GLY A 93 -17.48 -5.06 -5.31
N VAL A 94 -17.43 -4.90 -6.63
CA VAL A 94 -16.45 -4.08 -7.37
C VAL A 94 -17.17 -3.20 -8.40
N HIS A 95 -16.81 -1.93 -8.46
CA HIS A 95 -17.37 -0.95 -9.40
C HIS A 95 -16.22 -0.30 -10.17
N ALA A 96 -16.26 -0.33 -11.50
CA ALA A 96 -15.31 0.38 -12.34
C ALA A 96 -15.89 1.73 -12.74
N LEU A 97 -15.29 2.81 -12.26
CA LEU A 97 -15.68 4.19 -12.54
C LEU A 97 -14.74 4.82 -13.56
N ASP A 98 -15.25 5.73 -14.39
CA ASP A 98 -14.41 6.62 -15.19
C ASP A 98 -13.67 7.60 -14.27
N ALA A 99 -12.34 7.61 -14.32
CA ALA A 99 -11.56 8.51 -13.50
C ALA A 99 -11.87 9.99 -13.77
N THR A 100 -12.34 10.33 -14.97
CA THR A 100 -12.61 11.72 -15.38
C THR A 100 -13.77 12.34 -14.61
N ASP A 101 -14.91 11.64 -14.55
CA ASP A 101 -16.21 12.17 -14.08
C ASP A 101 -16.94 11.30 -13.04
N GLY A 102 -16.37 10.15 -12.64
CA GLY A 102 -16.94 9.25 -11.63
C GLY A 102 -18.08 8.37 -12.14
N SER A 103 -18.40 8.40 -13.44
CA SER A 103 -19.49 7.60 -14.00
C SER A 103 -19.15 6.11 -14.01
N ALA A 104 -20.09 5.28 -13.54
CA ALA A 104 -19.91 3.83 -13.52
C ALA A 104 -19.90 3.26 -14.95
N ARG A 105 -18.79 2.62 -15.33
CA ARG A 105 -18.61 1.86 -16.57
C ARG A 105 -19.19 0.45 -16.43
N TRP A 106 -18.95 -0.19 -15.29
CA TRP A 106 -19.62 -1.43 -14.87
C TRP A 106 -19.67 -1.57 -13.34
N GLU A 107 -20.61 -2.38 -12.87
CA GLU A 107 -20.86 -2.66 -11.45
C GLU A 107 -21.00 -4.19 -11.26
N ARG A 108 -20.42 -4.74 -10.20
CA ARG A 108 -20.38 -6.18 -9.90
C ARG A 108 -20.52 -6.45 -8.40
N GLU A 109 -21.75 -6.71 -8.00
CA GLU A 109 -22.11 -7.17 -6.66
C GLU A 109 -21.79 -8.67 -6.48
N ASP A 110 -21.92 -9.16 -5.24
CA ASP A 110 -21.90 -10.60 -4.88
C ASP A 110 -20.60 -11.37 -5.22
N VAL A 111 -19.44 -10.69 -5.33
CA VAL A 111 -18.11 -11.31 -5.54
C VAL A 111 -17.31 -11.54 -4.26
N GLY A 112 -17.81 -11.09 -3.10
CA GLY A 112 -17.18 -11.28 -1.79
C GLY A 112 -15.92 -10.41 -1.57
N ALA A 113 -15.75 -9.33 -2.33
CA ALA A 113 -14.51 -8.55 -2.36
C ALA A 113 -14.21 -7.81 -1.04
N ASP A 114 -13.03 -8.04 -0.48
CA ASP A 114 -12.47 -7.29 0.66
C ASP A 114 -11.08 -6.67 0.31
N GLY A 115 -10.43 -6.08 1.32
CA GLY A 115 -9.18 -5.32 1.23
C GLY A 115 -9.12 -4.34 0.07
N THR A 116 -8.15 -4.54 -0.83
CA THR A 116 -7.82 -3.64 -1.96
C THR A 116 -7.73 -4.47 -3.24
N PRO A 117 -8.40 -4.10 -4.34
CA PRO A 117 -8.20 -4.77 -5.62
C PRO A 117 -6.75 -4.64 -6.12
N ALA A 118 -6.28 -5.66 -6.82
CA ALA A 118 -5.07 -5.59 -7.65
C ALA A 118 -5.48 -5.58 -9.13
N VAL A 119 -4.80 -4.78 -9.95
CA VAL A 119 -5.13 -4.59 -11.38
C VAL A 119 -3.85 -4.57 -12.21
N ALA A 120 -3.79 -5.50 -13.16
CA ALA A 120 -2.72 -5.66 -14.14
C ALA A 120 -3.33 -6.13 -15.47
N ASP A 121 -2.75 -5.72 -16.59
CA ASP A 121 -3.21 -6.00 -17.96
C ASP A 121 -4.73 -5.79 -18.13
N ASP A 122 -5.48 -6.87 -18.34
CA ASP A 122 -6.92 -6.88 -18.60
C ASP A 122 -7.73 -7.56 -17.47
N ALA A 123 -7.13 -7.69 -16.29
CA ALA A 123 -7.66 -8.40 -15.13
C ALA A 123 -7.78 -7.51 -13.88
N VAL A 124 -8.91 -7.64 -13.17
CA VAL A 124 -9.15 -7.09 -11.84
C VAL A 124 -9.26 -8.26 -10.86
N VAL A 125 -8.34 -8.33 -9.91
CA VAL A 125 -8.21 -9.43 -8.96
C VAL A 125 -8.59 -8.95 -7.57
N VAL A 126 -9.51 -9.65 -6.92
CA VAL A 126 -9.97 -9.35 -5.55
C VAL A 126 -9.89 -10.58 -4.66
N GLY A 127 -9.45 -10.35 -3.42
CA GLY A 127 -9.54 -11.34 -2.35
C GLY A 127 -10.85 -11.20 -1.57
N GLY A 128 -11.11 -12.20 -0.73
CA GLY A 128 -12.27 -12.29 0.14
C GLY A 128 -12.31 -13.65 0.81
N GLU A 129 -13.52 -14.22 0.91
CA GLU A 129 -13.77 -15.66 1.12
C GLU A 129 -13.33 -16.50 -0.11
N SER A 130 -13.05 -15.85 -1.24
CA SER A 130 -12.51 -16.42 -2.47
C SER A 130 -11.46 -15.52 -3.09
N LEU A 131 -10.61 -16.07 -3.96
CA LEU A 131 -9.87 -15.29 -4.95
C LEU A 131 -10.69 -15.23 -6.22
N SER A 132 -11.11 -14.04 -6.63
CA SER A 132 -11.95 -13.83 -7.82
C SER A 132 -11.25 -12.91 -8.83
N VAL A 133 -11.28 -13.32 -10.11
CA VAL A 133 -10.70 -12.56 -11.22
C VAL A 133 -11.79 -12.13 -12.20
N LEU A 134 -11.85 -10.83 -12.48
CA LEU A 134 -12.82 -10.18 -13.35
C LEU A 134 -12.10 -9.63 -14.59
N GLU A 135 -12.76 -9.64 -15.76
CA GLU A 135 -12.33 -8.86 -16.92
C GLU A 135 -12.38 -7.34 -16.61
N ALA A 136 -11.28 -6.62 -16.84
CA ALA A 136 -11.19 -5.18 -16.56
C ALA A 136 -12.17 -4.32 -17.38
N ASP A 137 -12.40 -4.66 -18.65
CA ASP A 137 -13.32 -3.93 -19.54
C ASP A 137 -14.81 -4.11 -19.17
N THR A 138 -15.19 -5.25 -18.59
CA THR A 138 -16.60 -5.68 -18.52
C THR A 138 -17.10 -5.98 -17.11
N GLY A 139 -16.19 -6.35 -16.20
CA GLY A 139 -16.48 -6.93 -14.89
C GLY A 139 -16.95 -8.39 -14.93
N GLU A 140 -17.00 -9.06 -16.09
CA GLU A 140 -17.39 -10.48 -16.13
C GLU A 140 -16.32 -11.34 -15.43
N VAL A 141 -16.76 -12.17 -14.47
CA VAL A 141 -15.87 -13.04 -13.67
C VAL A 141 -15.30 -14.13 -14.59
N ARG A 142 -13.97 -14.15 -14.77
CA ARG A 142 -13.22 -15.19 -15.50
C ARG A 142 -13.30 -16.50 -14.73
N TRP A 143 -12.92 -16.44 -13.46
CA TRP A 143 -12.92 -17.54 -12.50
C TRP A 143 -12.97 -17.00 -11.06
N SER A 144 -13.31 -17.90 -10.14
CA SER A 144 -13.34 -17.64 -8.69
C SER A 144 -13.05 -18.95 -7.97
N GLU A 145 -12.04 -18.97 -7.10
CA GLU A 145 -11.66 -20.14 -6.30
C GLU A 145 -11.89 -19.82 -4.81
N PRO A 146 -12.78 -20.55 -4.10
CA PRO A 146 -13.05 -20.32 -2.68
C PRO A 146 -11.94 -20.88 -1.79
N PHE A 147 -11.66 -20.20 -0.69
CA PHE A 147 -10.77 -20.72 0.35
C PHE A 147 -11.55 -21.61 1.33
N ASP A 148 -10.92 -22.68 1.84
CA ASP A 148 -11.56 -23.58 2.82
C ASP A 148 -11.77 -22.84 4.16
N GLU A 149 -13.02 -22.78 4.63
CA GLU A 149 -13.41 -22.26 5.95
C GLU A 149 -12.80 -23.11 7.08
N GLY A 150 -11.57 -22.77 7.50
CA GLY A 150 -10.89 -23.40 8.63
C GLY A 150 -11.50 -23.04 10.00
N GLU A 151 -10.88 -23.47 11.10
CA GLU A 151 -11.29 -23.03 12.46
C GLU A 151 -10.98 -21.54 12.74
N HIS A 152 -10.44 -20.80 11.76
CA HIS A 152 -10.11 -19.38 11.80
C HIS A 152 -10.61 -18.68 10.52
N GLU A 153 -11.45 -17.65 10.69
CA GLU A 153 -12.03 -16.83 9.62
C GLU A 153 -10.96 -15.88 9.02
N GLN A 154 -10.10 -16.43 8.15
CA GLN A 154 -8.92 -15.75 7.58
C GLN A 154 -9.19 -15.28 6.13
N THR A 155 -9.80 -14.10 5.99
CA THR A 155 -10.10 -13.46 4.69
C THR A 155 -8.82 -13.02 3.96
N VAL A 156 -8.70 -13.30 2.66
CA VAL A 156 -7.64 -12.71 1.83
C VAL A 156 -8.00 -11.26 1.52
N THR A 157 -7.24 -10.29 2.04
CA THR A 157 -7.62 -8.87 1.89
C THR A 157 -7.07 -8.24 0.61
N SER A 158 -5.76 -8.20 0.40
CA SER A 158 -5.16 -7.54 -0.78
C SER A 158 -4.24 -8.51 -1.52
N PRO A 159 -4.65 -9.06 -2.68
CA PRO A 159 -3.76 -9.85 -3.54
C PRO A 159 -2.65 -8.97 -4.15
N THR A 160 -1.61 -9.62 -4.67
CA THR A 160 -0.58 -8.98 -5.51
C THR A 160 -0.48 -9.70 -6.84
N VAL A 161 -0.44 -8.98 -7.96
CA VAL A 161 -0.49 -9.53 -9.33
C VAL A 161 0.69 -9.01 -10.15
N VAL A 162 1.56 -9.91 -10.61
CA VAL A 162 2.74 -9.59 -11.44
C VAL A 162 2.93 -10.67 -12.49
N ASP A 163 3.26 -10.27 -13.73
CA ASP A 163 3.56 -11.17 -14.86
C ASP A 163 2.51 -12.29 -15.07
N GLY A 164 1.21 -11.94 -14.99
CA GLY A 164 0.10 -12.87 -15.16
C GLY A 164 -0.13 -13.85 -13.98
N THR A 165 0.55 -13.67 -12.85
CA THR A 165 0.43 -14.51 -11.66
C THR A 165 -0.11 -13.70 -10.46
N ALA A 166 -1.13 -14.23 -9.79
CA ALA A 166 -1.72 -13.67 -8.58
C ALA A 166 -1.22 -14.40 -7.32
N TYR A 167 -0.63 -13.65 -6.39
CA TYR A 167 -0.06 -14.13 -5.14
C TYR A 167 -0.95 -13.74 -3.96
N VAL A 168 -1.25 -14.71 -3.09
CA VAL A 168 -2.12 -14.55 -1.92
C VAL A 168 -1.62 -15.38 -0.74
N VAL A 169 -1.82 -14.90 0.49
CA VAL A 169 -1.68 -15.72 1.70
C VAL A 169 -3.07 -16.06 2.23
N ALA A 170 -3.42 -17.35 2.24
CA ALA A 170 -4.70 -17.86 2.69
C ALA A 170 -4.50 -18.99 3.71
N ALA A 171 -5.20 -18.95 4.84
CA ALA A 171 -5.09 -19.94 5.92
C ALA A 171 -3.67 -20.24 6.47
N GLY A 172 -2.65 -19.43 6.11
CA GLY A 172 -1.24 -19.62 6.45
C GLY A 172 -0.37 -20.16 5.30
N GLU A 173 -0.97 -20.56 4.19
CA GLU A 173 -0.28 -20.98 2.96
C GLU A 173 -0.06 -19.78 2.02
N LEU A 174 1.13 -19.65 1.43
CA LEU A 174 1.39 -18.73 0.33
C LEU A 174 1.12 -19.45 -1.00
N LEU A 175 0.19 -18.91 -1.80
CA LEU A 175 -0.30 -19.49 -3.05
C LEU A 175 -0.04 -18.55 -4.23
N ALA A 176 0.32 -19.13 -5.38
CA ALA A 176 0.46 -18.46 -6.66
C ALA A 176 -0.51 -19.07 -7.69
N TYR A 177 -1.37 -18.24 -8.27
CA TYR A 177 -2.41 -18.62 -9.24
C TYR A 177 -2.16 -17.98 -10.61
N ASP A 178 -2.36 -18.73 -11.69
CA ASP A 178 -2.45 -18.22 -13.05
C ASP A 178 -3.70 -17.34 -13.22
N VAL A 179 -3.54 -16.10 -13.69
CA VAL A 179 -4.64 -15.13 -13.78
C VAL A 179 -5.61 -15.43 -14.94
N ASP A 180 -5.17 -16.15 -15.99
CA ASP A 180 -6.01 -16.50 -17.13
C ASP A 180 -6.98 -17.65 -16.82
N ASP A 181 -6.52 -18.70 -16.12
CA ASP A 181 -7.33 -19.92 -15.91
C ASP A 181 -7.52 -20.39 -14.45
N GLY A 182 -6.90 -19.73 -13.48
CA GLY A 182 -7.06 -20.03 -12.05
C GLY A 182 -6.35 -21.30 -11.59
N THR A 183 -5.45 -21.87 -12.39
CA THR A 183 -4.62 -22.98 -11.92
C THR A 183 -3.54 -22.51 -10.92
N VAL A 184 -3.37 -23.27 -9.84
CA VAL A 184 -2.27 -23.05 -8.89
C VAL A 184 -0.95 -23.39 -9.60
N VAL A 185 -0.09 -22.37 -9.75
CA VAL A 185 1.27 -22.49 -10.29
C VAL A 185 2.16 -23.20 -9.26
N TRP A 186 2.13 -22.69 -8.01
CA TRP A 186 2.78 -23.27 -6.84
C TRP A 186 2.07 -22.84 -5.54
N GLY A 187 2.32 -23.58 -4.45
CA GLY A 187 1.79 -23.30 -3.12
C GLY A 187 2.78 -23.79 -2.05
N LEU A 188 2.84 -23.09 -0.91
CA LEU A 188 3.81 -23.38 0.16
C LEU A 188 3.20 -23.20 1.56
N GLU A 189 2.95 -24.33 2.24
CA GLU A 189 2.33 -24.39 3.57
C GLU A 189 3.18 -23.74 4.69
N SER A 190 4.52 -23.80 4.56
CA SER A 190 5.47 -23.21 5.51
C SER A 190 6.88 -23.11 4.90
N VAL A 191 7.72 -22.25 5.48
CA VAL A 191 9.13 -22.07 5.10
C VAL A 191 10.06 -22.28 6.30
N GLU A 192 11.19 -22.96 6.06
CA GLU A 192 12.19 -23.28 7.09
C GLU A 192 13.13 -22.09 7.34
N PHE A 193 13.26 -21.65 8.59
CA PHE A 193 14.22 -20.63 9.00
C PHE A 193 15.41 -21.26 9.74
N GLU A 194 16.65 -20.93 9.31
CA GLU A 194 17.85 -21.26 10.06
C GLU A 194 18.07 -20.26 11.22
N ALA A 195 18.14 -20.75 12.46
CA ALA A 195 18.43 -19.89 13.61
C ALA A 195 19.86 -19.32 13.54
N ALA A 196 19.98 -17.99 13.65
CA ALA A 196 21.26 -17.28 13.55
C ALA A 196 22.32 -17.73 14.58
N ASP A 197 23.61 -17.55 14.26
CA ASP A 197 24.80 -18.11 14.93
C ASP A 197 24.93 -17.96 16.47
N ASP A 198 24.10 -17.15 17.14
CA ASP A 198 24.18 -16.87 18.60
C ASP A 198 23.22 -17.75 19.45
N VAL A 199 22.71 -18.85 18.89
CA VAL A 199 21.92 -19.86 19.62
C VAL A 199 22.79 -21.07 20.00
N THR A 200 22.75 -21.46 21.29
CA THR A 200 23.62 -22.52 21.85
C THR A 200 23.41 -23.92 21.23
N GLU A 201 22.23 -24.17 20.67
CA GLU A 201 21.90 -25.35 19.86
C GLU A 201 21.29 -24.83 18.55
N PRO A 202 21.86 -25.12 17.35
CA PRO A 202 21.25 -24.70 16.09
C PRO A 202 19.97 -25.51 15.85
N GLY A 203 18.84 -24.81 15.74
CA GLY A 203 17.57 -25.37 15.31
C GLY A 203 17.14 -24.74 13.99
N THR A 204 16.34 -25.48 13.23
CA THR A 204 15.47 -24.91 12.21
C THR A 204 14.04 -24.94 12.72
N GLU A 205 13.25 -23.93 12.37
CA GLU A 205 11.83 -23.84 12.71
C GLU A 205 11.03 -23.56 11.43
N ASP A 206 10.07 -24.44 11.13
CA ASP A 206 9.10 -24.26 10.04
C ASP A 206 8.04 -23.25 10.48
N ALA A 207 7.79 -22.21 9.67
CA ALA A 207 6.79 -21.19 9.96
C ALA A 207 5.81 -20.99 8.79
N ALA A 208 4.53 -20.82 9.13
CA ALA A 208 3.48 -20.46 8.19
C ALA A 208 3.49 -18.95 7.89
N PHE A 209 2.84 -18.54 6.81
CA PHE A 209 2.78 -17.14 6.38
C PHE A 209 1.73 -16.36 7.15
N GLY A 210 2.08 -15.15 7.59
CA GLY A 210 1.13 -14.21 8.19
C GLY A 210 0.25 -13.60 7.11
N SER A 211 -0.99 -13.22 7.48
CA SER A 211 -1.99 -12.64 6.56
C SER A 211 -1.70 -11.19 6.17
N VAL A 212 -0.47 -10.93 5.72
CA VAL A 212 0.06 -9.64 5.27
C VAL A 212 0.24 -9.70 3.75
N PRO A 213 -0.17 -8.66 2.99
CA PRO A 213 0.05 -8.62 1.53
C PRO A 213 1.53 -8.75 1.17
N VAL A 214 1.84 -9.56 0.16
CA VAL A 214 3.21 -9.79 -0.31
C VAL A 214 3.66 -8.70 -1.28
N ALA A 215 4.94 -8.32 -1.21
CA ALA A 215 5.56 -7.47 -2.22
C ALA A 215 6.27 -8.37 -3.26
N VAL A 216 6.18 -8.04 -4.54
CA VAL A 216 6.81 -8.81 -5.63
C VAL A 216 7.65 -7.86 -6.47
N ALA A 217 8.95 -8.13 -6.56
CA ALA A 217 9.90 -7.34 -7.36
C ALA A 217 11.06 -8.21 -7.83
N ASN A 218 11.71 -7.83 -8.94
CA ASN A 218 12.93 -8.49 -9.45
C ASN A 218 12.89 -10.03 -9.55
N GLY A 219 11.72 -10.60 -9.87
CA GLY A 219 11.50 -12.05 -9.97
C GLY A 219 11.38 -12.79 -8.63
N LEU A 220 11.23 -12.07 -7.51
CA LEU A 220 11.09 -12.64 -6.18
C LEU A 220 9.80 -12.15 -5.49
N VAL A 221 9.14 -13.06 -4.79
CA VAL A 221 8.02 -12.81 -3.87
C VAL A 221 8.59 -12.66 -2.46
N TYR A 222 8.28 -11.54 -1.81
CA TYR A 222 8.69 -11.26 -0.42
C TYR A 222 7.49 -11.41 0.51
N ALA A 223 7.55 -12.41 1.37
CA ALA A 223 6.44 -12.82 2.23
C ALA A 223 6.86 -12.92 3.71
N ILE A 224 5.99 -12.45 4.60
CA ILE A 224 6.22 -12.45 6.04
C ILE A 224 5.71 -13.75 6.66
N ALA A 225 6.54 -14.41 7.46
CA ALA A 225 6.20 -15.61 8.21
C ALA A 225 5.95 -15.27 9.68
N ASP A 226 4.84 -15.80 10.24
CA ASP A 226 4.34 -15.38 11.54
C ASP A 226 5.32 -15.72 12.68
N GLY A 227 5.79 -14.68 13.37
CA GLY A 227 6.82 -14.78 14.41
C GLY A 227 8.23 -15.16 13.91
N ALA A 228 8.40 -15.47 12.63
CA ALA A 228 9.63 -16.01 12.04
C ALA A 228 10.33 -15.08 11.02
N GLY A 229 9.75 -13.92 10.72
CA GLY A 229 10.41 -12.88 9.93
C GLY A 229 10.00 -12.90 8.46
N ILE A 230 10.96 -12.92 7.53
CA ILE A 230 10.68 -12.73 6.10
C ILE A 230 11.44 -13.71 5.22
N ALA A 231 10.75 -14.23 4.20
CA ALA A 231 11.31 -15.08 3.16
C ALA A 231 11.23 -14.38 1.79
N ALA A 232 12.20 -14.68 0.92
CA ALA A 232 12.14 -14.41 -0.50
C ALA A 232 12.04 -15.73 -1.27
N LEU A 233 11.10 -15.81 -2.20
CA LEU A 233 10.79 -17.00 -2.98
C LEU A 233 10.85 -16.67 -4.47
N ASP A 234 11.32 -17.59 -5.29
CA ASP A 234 11.30 -17.47 -6.75
C ASP A 234 9.86 -17.34 -7.26
N ALA A 235 9.59 -16.34 -8.09
CA ALA A 235 8.24 -16.09 -8.61
C ALA A 235 7.76 -17.21 -9.56
N GLU A 236 8.66 -17.84 -10.33
CA GLU A 236 8.30 -18.87 -11.32
C GLU A 236 7.94 -20.22 -10.67
N ASP A 237 8.63 -20.62 -9.59
CA ASP A 237 8.47 -21.97 -9.00
C ASP A 237 8.32 -22.06 -7.47
N GLY A 238 8.30 -20.93 -6.77
CA GLY A 238 8.10 -20.85 -5.32
C GLY A 238 9.28 -21.35 -4.48
N THR A 239 10.45 -21.63 -5.08
CA THR A 239 11.61 -22.07 -4.30
C THR A 239 12.21 -20.94 -3.47
N THR A 240 12.49 -21.22 -2.19
CA THR A 240 13.08 -20.24 -1.27
C THR A 240 14.48 -19.80 -1.75
N ALA A 241 14.61 -18.53 -2.12
CA ALA A 241 15.88 -17.92 -2.51
C ALA A 241 16.72 -17.55 -1.28
N TRP A 242 16.09 -16.96 -0.26
CA TRP A 242 16.69 -16.65 1.03
C TRP A 242 15.62 -16.48 2.14
N THR A 243 16.02 -16.62 3.40
CA THR A 243 15.21 -16.31 4.59
C THR A 243 15.98 -15.39 5.54
N HIS A 244 15.27 -14.51 6.26
CA HIS A 244 15.86 -13.61 7.25
C HIS A 244 15.04 -13.62 8.56
N TRP A 245 15.61 -14.22 9.60
CA TRP A 245 15.08 -14.22 10.96
C TRP A 245 16.03 -13.55 11.95
N ARG A 246 15.46 -13.01 13.03
CA ARG A 246 16.17 -12.64 14.26
C ARG A 246 15.33 -13.03 15.46
N ARG A 247 16.00 -13.50 16.51
CA ARG A 247 15.38 -13.67 17.84
C ARG A 247 14.76 -12.37 18.37
N GLU A 248 15.32 -11.23 17.97
CA GLU A 248 14.81 -9.90 18.29
C GLU A 248 13.41 -9.64 17.72
N TYR A 249 12.91 -10.47 16.80
CA TYR A 249 11.55 -10.41 16.25
C TYR A 249 10.53 -11.28 17.01
N GLU A 250 10.96 -12.03 18.04
CA GLU A 250 10.07 -12.84 18.89
C GLU A 250 9.02 -11.96 19.60
N GLY A 251 7.79 -11.94 19.07
CA GLY A 251 6.67 -11.19 19.64
C GLY A 251 6.42 -9.80 19.04
N LEU A 252 7.10 -9.45 17.95
CA LEU A 252 6.70 -8.32 17.11
C LEU A 252 5.46 -8.67 16.26
N SER A 253 4.64 -7.66 15.97
CA SER A 253 3.57 -7.74 14.97
C SER A 253 4.03 -7.03 13.70
N PHE A 254 3.94 -7.69 12.54
CA PHE A 254 4.32 -7.09 11.26
C PHE A 254 3.14 -6.35 10.62
N ALA A 255 3.39 -5.15 10.10
CA ALA A 255 2.38 -4.27 9.50
C ALA A 255 2.42 -4.28 7.97
N GLY A 256 3.52 -4.71 7.35
CA GLY A 256 3.69 -4.72 5.90
C GLY A 256 5.11 -5.03 5.45
N VAL A 257 5.23 -5.38 4.17
CA VAL A 257 6.49 -5.44 3.43
C VAL A 257 6.41 -4.46 2.25
N ALA A 258 7.55 -3.84 1.91
CA ALA A 258 7.72 -3.04 0.70
C ALA A 258 9.01 -3.47 -0.01
N ALA A 259 9.02 -3.46 -1.34
CA ALA A 259 10.17 -3.87 -2.15
C ALA A 259 10.46 -2.92 -3.32
N THR A 260 11.74 -2.83 -3.66
CA THR A 260 12.31 -2.28 -4.89
C THR A 260 13.21 -3.36 -5.50
N ALA A 261 13.64 -3.21 -6.75
CA ALA A 261 14.56 -4.12 -7.42
C ALA A 261 15.95 -4.28 -6.74
N GLN A 262 16.21 -3.53 -5.66
CA GLN A 262 17.45 -3.62 -4.85
C GLN A 262 17.20 -3.80 -3.35
N ARG A 263 16.04 -3.41 -2.81
CA ARG A 263 15.82 -3.30 -1.36
C ARG A 263 14.48 -3.86 -0.92
N VAL A 264 14.47 -4.53 0.23
CA VAL A 264 13.25 -4.94 0.93
C VAL A 264 13.19 -4.24 2.28
N PHE A 265 12.01 -3.73 2.62
CA PHE A 265 11.70 -3.04 3.87
C PHE A 265 10.59 -3.79 4.59
N VAL A 266 10.78 -4.01 5.89
CA VAL A 266 9.77 -4.59 6.77
C VAL A 266 9.25 -3.49 7.71
N SER A 267 7.96 -3.52 8.04
CA SER A 267 7.34 -2.63 9.04
C SER A 267 6.56 -3.42 10.09
N GLY A 268 6.37 -2.82 11.27
CA GLY A 268 5.69 -3.49 12.39
C GLY A 268 5.67 -2.72 13.70
N SER A 269 5.21 -3.38 14.76
CA SER A 269 4.98 -2.82 16.09
C SER A 269 5.36 -3.84 17.18
N PRO A 270 5.92 -3.43 18.35
CA PRO A 270 6.30 -2.07 18.76
C PRO A 270 7.39 -1.40 17.90
N GLU A 271 7.72 -0.15 18.21
CA GLU A 271 8.60 0.74 17.41
C GLU A 271 10.09 0.34 17.45
N ASP A 272 10.41 -0.86 16.99
CA ASP A 272 11.77 -1.38 16.89
C ASP A 272 12.43 -1.03 15.53
N GLU A 273 13.76 -1.21 15.47
CA GLU A 273 14.53 -1.03 14.25
C GLU A 273 14.35 -2.23 13.30
N PHE A 274 13.40 -2.11 12.37
CA PHE A 274 13.13 -3.13 11.34
C PHE A 274 14.20 -3.13 10.23
N PRO A 275 14.57 -4.31 9.70
CA PRO A 275 15.71 -4.46 8.80
C PRO A 275 15.45 -3.82 7.43
N ILE A 276 16.53 -3.28 6.85
CA ILE A 276 16.63 -3.03 5.41
C ILE A 276 17.46 -4.18 4.84
N LEU A 277 16.90 -4.93 3.89
CA LEU A 277 17.56 -6.08 3.28
C LEU A 277 17.91 -5.81 1.81
N ASP A 278 18.99 -6.43 1.33
CA ASP A 278 19.26 -6.57 -0.10
C ASP A 278 18.22 -7.51 -0.72
N ALA A 279 17.56 -7.06 -1.77
CA ALA A 279 16.50 -7.81 -2.45
C ALA A 279 16.96 -9.18 -2.98
N ALA A 280 18.20 -9.26 -3.50
CA ALA A 280 18.71 -10.45 -4.15
C ALA A 280 19.37 -11.45 -3.18
N THR A 281 19.86 -11.02 -2.01
CA THR A 281 20.60 -11.90 -1.07
C THR A 281 20.02 -12.03 0.33
N GLY A 282 19.13 -11.12 0.76
CA GLY A 282 18.66 -11.06 2.15
C GLY A 282 19.70 -10.53 3.14
N ASP A 283 20.86 -10.05 2.66
CA ASP A 283 21.87 -9.41 3.51
C ASP A 283 21.31 -8.10 4.11
N ARG A 284 21.56 -7.88 5.41
CA ARG A 284 21.12 -6.64 6.09
C ARG A 284 21.97 -5.46 5.66
N LEU A 285 21.40 -4.57 4.86
CA LEU A 285 21.97 -3.29 4.45
C LEU A 285 21.93 -2.25 5.59
N GLY A 286 20.91 -2.31 6.45
CA GLY A 286 20.73 -1.37 7.56
C GLY A 286 19.50 -1.67 8.41
N THR A 287 18.96 -0.64 9.06
CA THR A 287 17.69 -0.68 9.82
C THR A 287 17.00 0.68 9.75
N ALA A 288 15.70 0.72 10.04
CA ALA A 288 14.97 1.95 10.35
C ALA A 288 13.75 1.66 11.24
N PRO A 289 13.27 2.64 12.01
CA PRO A 289 11.91 2.58 12.55
C PRO A 289 10.91 2.65 11.38
N SER A 290 9.99 1.69 11.30
CA SER A 290 8.86 1.72 10.35
C SER A 290 7.65 1.10 11.03
N VAL A 291 6.83 1.94 11.67
CA VAL A 291 5.62 1.49 12.37
C VAL A 291 4.48 1.28 11.38
N LEU A 292 4.40 2.19 10.42
CA LEU A 292 3.50 2.12 9.27
C LEU A 292 4.21 1.46 8.08
N PRO A 293 3.46 0.95 7.09
CA PRO A 293 4.00 0.54 5.80
C PRO A 293 4.95 1.59 5.21
N THR A 294 6.20 1.18 4.98
CA THR A 294 7.18 2.00 4.27
C THR A 294 6.68 2.25 2.85
N ALA A 295 6.77 3.50 2.38
CA ALA A 295 6.65 3.83 0.96
C ALA A 295 8.06 3.94 0.34
N ALA A 296 8.28 3.40 -0.86
CA ALA A 296 9.58 3.35 -1.50
C ALA A 296 9.50 3.45 -3.03
N THR A 297 10.51 4.09 -3.62
CA THR A 297 10.87 4.04 -5.04
C THR A 297 12.27 3.44 -5.19
N GLU A 298 12.81 3.30 -6.41
CA GLU A 298 14.20 2.82 -6.58
C GLU A 298 15.28 3.78 -6.05
N SER A 299 14.92 5.04 -5.74
CA SER A 299 15.87 6.06 -5.25
C SER A 299 15.59 6.51 -3.80
N VAL A 300 14.33 6.53 -3.37
CA VAL A 300 13.91 7.18 -2.11
C VAL A 300 12.98 6.29 -1.31
N ARG A 301 13.21 6.21 0.01
CA ARG A 301 12.26 5.68 0.99
C ARG A 301 11.62 6.81 1.79
N ILE A 302 10.34 6.65 2.12
CA ILE A 302 9.66 7.36 3.19
C ILE A 302 9.21 6.37 4.27
N ALA A 303 9.66 6.60 5.51
CA ALA A 303 9.24 5.86 6.70
C ALA A 303 8.54 6.80 7.68
N ALA A 304 7.42 6.36 8.23
CA ALA A 304 6.60 7.13 9.16
C ALA A 304 6.38 6.36 10.48
N SER A 305 6.48 7.09 11.60
CA SER A 305 6.06 6.65 12.94
C SER A 305 5.22 7.74 13.60
N PRO A 306 4.63 7.51 14.79
CA PRO A 306 3.96 8.55 15.55
C PRO A 306 4.81 9.81 15.80
N ASP A 307 6.12 9.64 16.03
CA ASP A 307 7.03 10.72 16.42
C ASP A 307 7.77 11.38 15.23
N ALA A 308 7.98 10.68 14.10
CA ALA A 308 8.78 11.21 12.98
C ALA A 308 8.34 10.73 11.59
N LEU A 309 8.45 11.65 10.62
CA LEU A 309 8.46 11.38 9.18
C LEU A 309 9.91 11.46 8.71
N ARG A 310 10.39 10.44 8.00
CA ARG A 310 11.78 10.35 7.51
C ARG A 310 11.82 10.01 6.03
N VAL A 311 12.52 10.84 5.26
CA VAL A 311 12.83 10.60 3.85
C VAL A 311 14.33 10.31 3.73
N THR A 312 14.68 9.28 2.97
CA THR A 312 16.07 8.84 2.76
C THR A 312 16.31 8.53 1.29
N ASP A 313 17.29 9.20 0.68
CA ASP A 313 17.80 8.89 -0.65
C ASP A 313 18.94 7.85 -0.57
N TYR A 314 18.90 6.82 -1.42
CA TYR A 314 19.83 5.69 -1.33
C TYR A 314 21.18 5.90 -2.01
N GLU A 315 21.31 6.87 -2.93
CA GLU A 315 22.58 7.15 -3.61
C GLU A 315 23.50 8.04 -2.75
N THR A 316 22.90 8.91 -1.95
CA THR A 316 23.59 9.89 -1.10
C THR A 316 23.75 9.42 0.36
N ASP A 317 22.83 8.59 0.86
CA ASP A 317 22.61 8.35 2.31
C ASP A 317 22.25 9.65 3.07
N GLU A 318 21.75 10.65 2.34
CA GLU A 318 21.22 11.92 2.86
C GLU A 318 19.68 11.95 2.71
N GLY A 319 19.05 13.03 3.17
CA GLY A 319 17.59 13.18 3.20
C GLY A 319 17.14 14.17 4.26
N TRP A 320 15.87 14.06 4.68
CA TRP A 320 15.25 14.98 5.63
C TRP A 320 14.32 14.28 6.62
N GLU A 321 14.11 14.92 7.77
CA GLU A 321 13.27 14.42 8.88
C GLU A 321 12.35 15.55 9.37
N GLN A 322 11.07 15.23 9.55
CA GLN A 322 10.09 16.11 10.18
C GLN A 322 9.54 15.45 11.45
N ILE A 323 9.81 16.07 12.60
CA ILE A 323 9.35 15.58 13.90
C ILE A 323 7.87 15.96 14.09
N GLY A 324 7.05 14.98 14.47
CA GLY A 324 5.61 15.12 14.66
C GLY A 324 5.21 15.77 15.99
N GLY A 325 3.94 16.17 16.07
CA GLY A 325 3.28 16.49 17.35
C GLY A 325 2.80 15.24 18.08
N THR A 326 2.03 15.42 19.16
CA THR A 326 1.45 14.32 19.98
C THR A 326 0.34 13.51 19.29
N SER A 327 0.16 13.70 18.00
CA SER A 327 -0.88 13.13 17.16
C SER A 327 -0.23 12.89 15.80
N GLY A 328 0.33 11.69 15.64
CA GLY A 328 1.41 11.44 14.70
C GLY A 328 1.02 11.26 13.24
N TRP A 329 2.05 11.03 12.43
CA TRP A 329 2.00 10.82 10.98
C TRP A 329 1.17 9.60 10.55
N ARG A 330 0.89 9.49 9.25
CA ARG A 330 0.13 8.39 8.63
C ARG A 330 0.89 7.80 7.45
N ASP A 331 0.23 6.90 6.72
CA ASP A 331 0.73 6.32 5.48
C ASP A 331 1.05 7.42 4.43
N PRO A 332 2.31 7.54 3.96
CA PRO A 332 2.71 8.53 2.96
C PRO A 332 2.43 8.05 1.53
N ALA A 333 2.08 8.97 0.63
CA ALA A 333 2.11 8.71 -0.82
C ALA A 333 3.25 9.48 -1.50
N ILE A 334 3.80 8.90 -2.57
CA ILE A 334 4.91 9.48 -3.36
C ILE A 334 4.42 9.70 -4.79
N VAL A 335 4.24 10.95 -5.21
CA VAL A 335 3.75 11.29 -6.56
C VAL A 335 4.66 12.33 -7.20
N GLY A 336 5.44 11.89 -8.20
CA GLY A 336 6.49 12.67 -8.83
C GLY A 336 7.45 13.27 -7.80
N GLU A 337 7.56 14.59 -7.82
CA GLU A 337 8.41 15.39 -6.94
C GLU A 337 7.74 15.71 -5.58
N THR A 338 6.71 14.97 -5.16
CA THR A 338 5.83 15.33 -4.03
C THR A 338 5.61 14.18 -3.05
N VAL A 339 5.71 14.50 -1.76
CA VAL A 339 5.19 13.65 -0.68
C VAL A 339 3.80 14.16 -0.29
N LEU A 340 2.80 13.29 -0.31
CA LEU A 340 1.48 13.55 0.27
C LEU A 340 1.39 12.87 1.63
N MET A 341 1.13 13.67 2.67
CA MET A 341 1.18 13.22 4.07
C MET A 341 -0.07 13.68 4.85
N PRO A 342 -0.99 12.75 5.19
CA PRO A 342 -2.04 13.02 6.16
C PRO A 342 -1.43 13.21 7.56
N TYR A 343 -1.79 14.30 8.24
CA TYR A 343 -1.24 14.68 9.54
C TYR A 343 -2.31 15.27 10.47
N TYR A 344 -2.09 15.11 11.78
CA TYR A 344 -2.99 15.54 12.85
C TYR A 344 -2.32 16.63 13.70
N PRO A 345 -2.38 17.93 13.33
CA PRO A 345 -1.84 19.00 14.16
C PRO A 345 -2.47 19.10 15.58
N GLY A 346 -3.64 18.48 15.81
CA GLY A 346 -4.21 18.34 17.15
C GLY A 346 -5.40 17.39 17.23
N TYR A 347 -5.97 17.23 18.44
CA TYR A 347 -7.04 16.26 18.75
C TYR A 347 -8.30 16.32 17.87
N ASN A 348 -8.56 17.43 17.18
CA ASN A 348 -9.69 17.61 16.27
C ASN A 348 -9.27 18.39 15.01
N GLU A 349 -7.98 18.43 14.71
CA GLU A 349 -7.40 19.19 13.60
C GLU A 349 -6.60 18.21 12.75
N ARG A 350 -6.93 18.14 11.45
CA ARG A 350 -6.41 17.18 10.49
C ARG A 350 -6.19 17.88 9.16
N ALA A 351 -5.07 17.62 8.51
CA ALA A 351 -4.70 18.21 7.24
C ALA A 351 -3.97 17.21 6.35
N LEU A 352 -3.95 17.48 5.05
CA LEU A 352 -3.04 16.87 4.10
C LEU A 352 -1.94 17.87 3.78
N LEU A 353 -0.68 17.48 3.97
CA LEU A 353 0.49 18.25 3.55
C LEU A 353 0.99 17.74 2.20
N GLY A 354 1.31 18.68 1.31
CA GLY A 354 2.14 18.45 0.13
C GLY A 354 3.54 18.98 0.39
N LEU A 355 4.54 18.10 0.44
CA LEU A 355 5.94 18.44 0.71
C LEU A 355 6.81 18.20 -0.55
N GLU A 356 7.83 19.03 -0.75
CA GLU A 356 8.93 18.78 -1.69
C GLU A 356 9.61 17.45 -1.37
N LEU A 357 9.78 16.57 -2.36
CA LEU A 357 10.52 15.32 -2.15
C LEU A 357 12.02 15.56 -1.87
N GLU A 358 12.62 16.60 -2.47
CA GLU A 358 14.06 16.91 -2.36
C GLU A 358 14.47 17.35 -0.95
N ASP A 359 13.76 18.31 -0.33
CA ASP A 359 14.19 18.96 0.92
C ASP A 359 13.13 19.03 2.03
N GLY A 360 11.91 18.52 1.80
CA GLY A 360 10.82 18.51 2.77
C GLY A 360 10.16 19.87 2.98
N ALA A 361 10.42 20.87 2.12
CA ALA A 361 9.73 22.15 2.19
C ALA A 361 8.23 21.99 1.90
N GLU A 362 7.40 22.64 2.71
CA GLU A 362 5.95 22.70 2.55
C GLU A 362 5.59 23.46 1.26
N ARG A 363 4.95 22.77 0.30
CA ARG A 363 4.35 23.39 -0.89
C ARG A 363 2.96 23.94 -0.57
N TRP A 364 2.17 23.17 0.18
CA TRP A 364 0.80 23.51 0.58
C TRP A 364 0.31 22.65 1.76
N GLU A 365 -0.63 23.19 2.52
CA GLU A 365 -1.45 22.48 3.53
C GLU A 365 -2.92 22.57 3.11
N LEU A 366 -3.65 21.46 3.16
CA LEU A 366 -5.07 21.38 2.84
C LEU A 366 -5.90 20.84 4.01
N THR A 367 -6.93 21.58 4.39
CA THR A 367 -8.08 21.08 5.16
C THR A 367 -9.32 21.19 4.27
N HIS A 368 -10.04 20.09 4.03
CA HIS A 368 -11.18 20.04 3.11
C HIS A 368 -12.51 19.79 3.86
N PRO A 369 -13.63 20.47 3.54
CA PRO A 369 -14.86 20.39 4.35
C PRO A 369 -15.67 19.09 4.22
N ILE A 370 -15.40 18.27 3.20
CA ILE A 370 -16.13 17.00 2.92
C ILE A 370 -15.25 15.76 3.21
N VAL A 371 -13.92 15.96 3.25
CA VAL A 371 -12.93 14.90 3.48
C VAL A 371 -12.30 15.18 4.85
N ASP A 372 -12.81 14.50 5.87
CA ASP A 372 -12.17 14.48 7.19
C ASP A 372 -10.91 13.62 7.14
N GLY A 373 -9.84 14.04 7.81
CA GLY A 373 -8.54 13.36 7.72
C GLY A 373 -8.46 11.97 8.33
N ASP A 374 -9.50 11.50 9.02
CA ASP A 374 -9.62 10.09 9.40
C ASP A 374 -9.87 9.19 8.17
N ALA A 375 -10.54 9.70 7.13
CA ALA A 375 -10.70 8.97 5.86
C ALA A 375 -9.37 8.92 5.08
N LEU A 376 -8.67 10.05 4.99
CA LEU A 376 -7.30 10.13 4.45
C LEU A 376 -6.30 9.26 5.24
N ALA A 377 -6.58 8.96 6.52
CA ALA A 377 -5.75 8.12 7.37
C ALA A 377 -6.08 6.62 7.27
N ASP A 378 -7.27 6.23 6.79
CA ASP A 378 -7.62 4.83 6.48
C ASP A 378 -7.16 4.45 5.07
N TRP A 379 -7.56 5.23 4.06
CA TRP A 379 -7.22 4.96 2.68
C TRP A 379 -7.31 6.21 1.80
N PHE A 380 -6.26 6.42 0.99
CA PHE A 380 -6.27 7.32 -0.15
C PHE A 380 -5.37 6.77 -1.27
N ALA A 381 -5.57 7.28 -2.49
CA ALA A 381 -4.78 6.97 -3.67
C ALA A 381 -4.56 8.21 -4.52
N VAL A 382 -3.46 8.26 -5.27
CA VAL A 382 -3.04 9.48 -5.99
C VAL A 382 -2.66 9.20 -7.45
N THR A 383 -2.99 10.11 -8.35
CA THR A 383 -2.48 10.16 -9.74
C THR A 383 -1.77 11.49 -9.98
N ALA A 384 -1.29 11.76 -11.20
CA ALA A 384 -0.64 13.04 -11.52
C ALA A 384 -1.46 14.30 -11.14
N GLU A 385 -2.78 14.23 -11.20
CA GLU A 385 -3.67 15.41 -11.04
C GLU A 385 -4.86 15.18 -10.08
N THR A 386 -5.13 13.95 -9.62
CA THR A 386 -6.29 13.63 -8.78
C THR A 386 -5.92 12.85 -7.53
N LEU A 387 -6.50 13.25 -6.40
CA LEU A 387 -6.48 12.55 -5.11
C LEU A 387 -7.82 11.85 -4.91
N TYR A 388 -7.80 10.55 -4.61
CA TYR A 388 -8.98 9.74 -4.30
C TYR A 388 -8.97 9.36 -2.82
N THR A 389 -10.11 9.50 -2.14
CA THR A 389 -10.28 9.19 -0.71
C THR A 389 -11.77 9.04 -0.41
N ASN A 390 -12.10 8.43 0.71
CA ASN A 390 -13.48 8.45 1.21
C ASN A 390 -13.86 9.81 1.79
N GLY A 391 -15.14 10.17 1.71
CA GLY A 391 -15.80 11.27 2.40
C GLY A 391 -17.05 10.78 3.13
N GLU A 392 -17.88 11.69 3.65
CA GLU A 392 -19.05 11.33 4.48
C GLU A 392 -20.06 10.37 3.79
N ASN A 393 -20.19 10.46 2.46
CA ASN A 393 -21.23 9.76 1.70
C ASN A 393 -20.69 8.78 0.63
N GLY A 394 -19.38 8.57 0.55
CA GLY A 394 -18.74 7.66 -0.41
C GLY A 394 -17.39 8.15 -0.92
N LEU A 395 -16.95 7.66 -2.08
CA LEU A 395 -15.67 8.00 -2.71
C LEU A 395 -15.70 9.42 -3.28
N VAL A 396 -14.65 10.20 -3.01
CA VAL A 396 -14.46 11.58 -3.48
C VAL A 396 -13.19 11.67 -4.32
N ALA A 397 -13.28 12.34 -5.47
CA ALA A 397 -12.14 12.71 -6.31
C ALA A 397 -11.84 14.21 -6.17
N LEU A 398 -10.65 14.55 -5.67
CA LEU A 398 -10.19 15.92 -5.46
C LEU A 398 -9.13 16.34 -6.49
N ARG A 399 -9.25 17.56 -7.02
CA ARG A 399 -8.34 18.18 -8.01
C ARG A 399 -8.11 19.66 -7.70
N ALA A 400 -7.09 20.26 -8.30
CA ALA A 400 -6.87 21.71 -8.22
C ALA A 400 -8.01 22.52 -8.87
N GLU A 401 -8.20 23.78 -8.49
CA GLU A 401 -9.07 24.68 -9.26
C GLU A 401 -8.58 24.73 -10.72
N SER A 402 -9.43 24.28 -11.64
CA SER A 402 -9.22 24.50 -13.06
C SER A 402 -9.27 26.01 -13.34
N ASP A 403 -8.11 26.63 -13.56
CA ASP A 403 -7.96 28.05 -13.84
C ASP A 403 -8.95 28.46 -14.95
N GLY A 404 -9.91 29.33 -14.61
CA GLY A 404 -11.24 29.37 -15.22
C GLY A 404 -11.26 29.83 -16.68
N GLY A 405 -10.95 28.91 -17.60
CA GLY A 405 -11.18 29.08 -19.02
C GLY A 405 -12.65 29.37 -19.26
N GLU A 406 -12.95 30.58 -19.74
CA GLU A 406 -14.31 31.07 -19.96
C GLU A 406 -15.11 30.02 -20.72
N ALA A 407 -16.14 29.45 -20.07
CA ALA A 407 -17.12 28.65 -20.79
C ALA A 407 -17.73 29.58 -21.84
N ASP A 408 -17.56 29.22 -23.12
CA ASP A 408 -18.29 29.86 -24.20
C ASP A 408 -19.79 29.56 -24.00
N ASP A 409 -20.46 30.41 -23.21
CA ASP A 409 -21.91 30.54 -23.16
C ASP A 409 -22.37 30.97 -24.56
N ASP A 410 -22.53 29.97 -25.44
CA ASP A 410 -23.05 30.07 -26.79
C ASP A 410 -24.55 30.43 -26.69
N GLU A 411 -24.83 31.70 -26.32
CA GLU A 411 -26.17 32.26 -26.21
C GLU A 411 -26.86 32.12 -27.57
N SER A 412 -27.63 31.04 -27.70
CA SER A 412 -28.32 30.70 -28.93
C SER A 412 -29.28 31.82 -29.33
N ASP A 413 -28.91 32.56 -30.38
CA ASP A 413 -29.70 33.67 -30.94
C ASP A 413 -31.16 33.23 -31.17
N GLU A 414 -32.09 33.75 -30.37
CA GLU A 414 -33.52 33.66 -30.69
C GLU A 414 -33.82 34.54 -31.91
N ASP A 415 -33.67 33.96 -33.10
CA ASP A 415 -34.05 34.54 -34.39
C ASP A 415 -35.58 34.78 -34.45
N ARG A 416 -36.00 35.96 -33.98
CA ARG A 416 -37.43 36.37 -33.90
C ARG A 416 -37.92 37.03 -35.19
N ASP A 417 -38.05 36.23 -36.25
CA ASP A 417 -38.83 36.58 -37.44
C ASP A 417 -40.01 35.62 -37.60
N ASP A 418 -41.23 36.08 -37.28
CA ASP A 418 -42.45 35.56 -37.91
C ASP A 418 -43.55 36.63 -38.00
N GLU A 419 -44.33 36.62 -39.08
CA GLU A 419 -45.11 37.78 -39.53
C GLU A 419 -46.56 37.84 -38.99
N ARG A 420 -47.13 39.05 -39.01
CA ARG A 420 -48.58 39.26 -38.76
C ARG A 420 -49.37 39.18 -40.07
N GLU A 421 -50.50 38.46 -40.09
CA GLU A 421 -51.86 39.06 -40.12
C GLU A 421 -52.98 38.06 -40.52
N THR A 422 -54.13 38.16 -39.83
CA THR A 422 -55.49 37.68 -40.23
C THR A 422 -55.72 36.15 -40.41
N GLY A 423 -56.93 35.62 -40.19
CA GLY A 423 -58.17 36.21 -39.63
C GLY A 423 -59.42 35.32 -39.84
N ASP A 424 -60.38 35.41 -38.91
CA ASP A 424 -61.81 35.01 -38.94
C ASP A 424 -62.30 33.65 -39.52
N ASP A 425 -62.97 32.85 -38.66
CA ASP A 425 -64.20 32.03 -38.90
C ASP A 425 -64.43 31.11 -37.67
N ASN A 426 -65.18 31.45 -36.62
CA ASN A 426 -66.63 31.71 -36.44
C ASN A 426 -67.55 30.46 -36.22
N GLU A 427 -67.85 30.21 -34.94
CA GLU A 427 -69.07 29.59 -34.34
C GLU A 427 -69.67 28.28 -34.89
N SER A 428 -69.76 27.26 -34.03
CA SER A 428 -71.02 26.60 -33.54
C SER A 428 -70.68 25.27 -32.80
N GLY A 429 -71.48 24.76 -31.85
CA GLY A 429 -72.73 25.24 -31.27
C GLY A 429 -73.04 24.51 -29.94
N GLU A 430 -74.10 24.93 -29.24
CA GLU A 430 -74.34 24.65 -27.80
C GLU A 430 -74.84 23.23 -27.44
N ASN A 431 -74.82 22.98 -26.12
CA ASN A 431 -75.49 21.91 -25.32
C ASN A 431 -76.99 21.68 -25.69
N THR A 432 -77.75 20.68 -25.21
CA THR A 432 -77.70 19.83 -23.99
C THR A 432 -78.01 18.34 -24.34
N ASP A 433 -78.43 17.36 -23.50
CA ASP A 433 -79.19 17.29 -22.23
C ASP A 433 -79.00 15.92 -21.52
N ASP A 434 -79.41 15.88 -20.24
CA ASP A 434 -79.75 14.78 -19.31
C ASP A 434 -79.78 13.30 -19.79
N GLY A 435 -79.54 12.27 -18.96
CA GLY A 435 -79.33 12.23 -17.50
C GLY A 435 -80.23 11.18 -16.82
N ASN A 436 -79.68 10.34 -15.92
CA ASN A 436 -80.44 9.52 -14.96
C ASN A 436 -79.53 9.04 -13.80
N GLU A 437 -80.09 8.92 -12.59
CA GLU A 437 -79.40 8.51 -11.36
C GLU A 437 -79.77 7.07 -10.91
N SER A 438 -78.97 6.53 -9.98
CA SER A 438 -79.28 5.50 -8.95
C SER A 438 -80.02 4.19 -9.32
N ASP A 439 -79.31 3.07 -9.12
CA ASP A 439 -79.64 1.96 -8.21
C ASP A 439 -78.25 1.52 -7.65
N ASP A 440 -77.86 1.66 -6.38
CA ASP A 440 -78.36 1.09 -5.10
C ASP A 440 -78.10 -0.42 -4.87
N ASP A 441 -78.01 -0.79 -3.60
CA ASP A 441 -77.76 -2.13 -3.01
C ASP A 441 -76.39 -2.81 -3.23
N VAL A 442 -75.48 -2.53 -2.29
CA VAL A 442 -74.49 -3.50 -1.80
C VAL A 442 -75.19 -4.43 -0.80
N GLY A 443 -75.06 -5.75 -0.97
CA GLY A 443 -75.50 -6.73 0.03
C GLY A 443 -75.17 -8.17 -0.37
N ASN A 444 -75.17 -9.16 0.52
CA ASN A 444 -75.43 -9.14 1.97
C ASN A 444 -74.96 -10.50 2.55
N GLU A 445 -74.48 -10.68 3.79
CA GLU A 445 -74.03 -9.80 4.90
C GLU A 445 -73.51 -10.72 6.06
N THR A 446 -73.00 -10.13 7.17
CA THR A 446 -73.25 -10.42 8.63
C THR A 446 -73.20 -11.86 9.22
N ASP A 447 -73.00 -12.08 10.55
CA ASP A 447 -72.71 -11.20 11.70
C ASP A 447 -72.02 -11.95 12.88
N ASP A 448 -71.95 -11.28 14.04
CA ASP A 448 -71.97 -11.80 15.43
C ASP A 448 -70.63 -11.97 16.19
N GLU A 449 -70.18 -10.82 16.69
CA GLU A 449 -69.62 -10.51 18.03
C GLU A 449 -69.55 -11.62 19.13
N PHE A 450 -68.52 -11.54 20.00
CA PHE A 450 -68.71 -11.33 21.47
C PHE A 450 -67.40 -11.01 22.24
N ASP A 451 -67.52 -10.19 23.29
CA ASP A 451 -66.65 -9.83 24.47
C ASP A 451 -65.15 -10.27 24.57
N GLY A 452 -64.24 -9.50 25.21
CA GLY A 452 -64.35 -8.17 25.84
C GLY A 452 -63.34 -7.93 27.00
N GLU A 453 -63.03 -6.64 27.28
CA GLU A 453 -62.36 -6.07 28.50
C GLU A 453 -60.90 -6.55 28.86
N GLU A 454 -59.97 -5.79 29.48
CA GLU A 454 -59.79 -4.36 29.85
C GLU A 454 -58.32 -4.12 30.32
N VAL A 455 -57.76 -2.90 30.17
CA VAL A 455 -56.55 -2.29 30.84
C VAL A 455 -55.16 -3.01 30.74
N ASN A 456 -53.97 -2.39 30.97
CA ASN A 456 -53.62 -1.11 31.59
C ASN A 456 -52.30 -0.44 31.07
N GLU A 457 -52.40 0.82 30.65
CA GLU A 457 -51.48 1.98 30.76
C GLU A 457 -49.92 1.91 30.90
N THR A 458 -49.28 2.67 29.97
CA THR A 458 -48.40 3.85 30.20
C THR A 458 -46.88 3.67 30.50
N ALA A 459 -46.09 4.62 29.97
CA ALA A 459 -44.62 4.70 29.94
C ALA A 459 -43.96 5.40 31.15
N GLY A 460 -42.61 5.40 31.20
CA GLY A 460 -41.81 6.24 32.10
C GLY A 460 -40.30 5.97 31.97
N ASP A 461 -39.50 7.04 31.99
CA ASP A 461 -38.04 7.06 31.83
C ASP A 461 -37.24 6.93 33.15
N ASP A 462 -35.91 6.89 32.99
CA ASP A 462 -34.86 7.53 33.82
C ASP A 462 -34.19 6.87 35.06
N GLU A 463 -32.88 7.16 35.13
CA GLU A 463 -32.00 7.42 36.30
C GLU A 463 -31.66 6.34 37.37
N THR A 464 -30.42 5.81 37.25
CA THR A 464 -29.34 5.81 38.28
C THR A 464 -29.25 4.83 39.49
N THR A 465 -27.98 4.63 39.90
CA THR A 465 -27.42 4.28 41.23
C THR A 465 -27.56 2.87 41.84
N GLU A 466 -26.38 2.24 41.98
CA GLU A 466 -25.77 1.75 43.25
C GLU A 466 -26.66 1.36 44.45
N ASN A 467 -26.49 0.14 45.01
CA ASN A 467 -25.55 -0.06 46.14
C ASN A 467 -25.40 -1.54 46.61
N GLU A 468 -24.34 -1.81 47.37
CA GLU A 468 -23.85 -3.07 47.99
C GLU A 468 -24.80 -3.82 48.98
N THR A 469 -24.56 -5.13 49.23
CA THR A 469 -23.91 -5.68 50.47
C THR A 469 -24.09 -7.20 50.74
N GLY A 470 -23.03 -7.86 51.28
CA GLY A 470 -23.03 -9.16 52.01
C GLY A 470 -22.81 -10.44 51.17
N GLY A 471 -21.95 -11.43 51.51
CA GLY A 471 -21.17 -11.74 52.75
C GLY A 471 -21.82 -12.88 53.56
N GLU A 472 -21.15 -13.91 54.14
CA GLU A 472 -19.74 -14.34 54.34
C GLU A 472 -19.72 -15.91 54.23
N SER A 473 -18.67 -16.76 54.25
CA SER A 473 -17.18 -16.79 54.40
C SER A 473 -16.67 -18.05 53.60
N ASP A 474 -15.45 -18.62 53.54
CA ASP A 474 -14.08 -18.61 54.13
C ASP A 474 -13.11 -19.10 53.00
N GLY A 475 -11.76 -19.19 53.05
CA GLY A 475 -10.71 -18.93 54.05
C GLY A 475 -9.35 -19.61 53.67
N GLU A 476 -8.34 -19.53 54.57
CA GLU A 476 -6.93 -20.05 54.50
C GLU A 476 -5.89 -19.30 53.61
N ASP A 477 -4.76 -18.94 54.23
CA ASP A 477 -3.62 -18.15 53.70
C ASP A 477 -2.40 -18.26 54.66
N PRO A 478 -1.13 -18.26 54.20
CA PRO A 478 0.04 -18.01 55.06
C PRO A 478 1.05 -16.95 54.52
N PRO A 479 1.60 -16.05 55.38
CA PRO A 479 2.26 -14.81 54.96
C PRO A 479 3.81 -14.87 54.87
N ALA A 480 4.42 -13.77 54.41
CA ALA A 480 5.87 -13.53 54.44
C ALA A 480 6.26 -12.11 54.92
N ASP A 481 6.86 -12.04 56.12
CA ASP A 481 7.77 -10.99 56.63
C ASP A 481 9.10 -11.71 56.98
N GLY A 482 10.30 -11.11 56.98
CA GLY A 482 10.73 -9.74 56.70
C GLY A 482 12.20 -9.54 57.13
N ASP A 483 12.71 -8.31 57.02
CA ASP A 483 14.03 -7.81 57.52
C ASP A 483 15.34 -8.36 56.91
N ALA A 484 16.42 -7.59 57.08
CA ALA A 484 17.69 -7.73 56.33
C ALA A 484 18.97 -7.37 57.13
N GLU A 485 20.12 -7.89 56.67
CA GLU A 485 21.50 -7.40 56.90
C GLU A 485 22.04 -7.38 58.37
N PRO A 486 23.36 -7.16 58.63
CA PRO A 486 24.52 -7.08 57.72
C PRO A 486 25.74 -7.98 58.06
N ALA A 487 26.63 -8.10 57.07
CA ALA A 487 28.11 -8.18 57.14
C ALA A 487 28.87 -8.87 58.32
N ASN A 488 29.81 -9.77 57.97
CA ASN A 488 31.27 -9.53 58.11
C ASN A 488 32.10 -10.60 57.37
N GLY A 489 33.31 -10.27 56.91
CA GLY A 489 34.23 -11.20 56.22
C GLY A 489 35.45 -11.66 57.04
N THR A 490 36.14 -12.70 56.56
CA THR A 490 37.53 -13.10 56.92
C THR A 490 38.13 -13.97 55.81
N ASP A 491 39.44 -14.23 55.85
CA ASP A 491 40.30 -14.50 54.69
C ASP A 491 41.26 -15.71 54.89
N GLU A 492 41.92 -16.14 53.79
CA GLU A 492 43.04 -17.10 53.65
C GLU A 492 42.76 -18.60 53.99
N SER A 493 43.52 -19.62 53.52
CA SER A 493 44.84 -19.63 52.84
C SER A 493 45.08 -20.84 51.89
N ASP A 494 46.16 -20.74 51.07
CA ASP A 494 47.05 -21.80 50.51
C ASP A 494 46.55 -22.83 49.45
N THR A 495 47.34 -23.32 48.46
CA THR A 495 48.71 -23.03 47.88
C THR A 495 48.85 -23.81 46.54
N ALA A 496 49.82 -23.60 45.63
CA ALA A 496 50.54 -22.42 45.09
C ALA A 496 51.68 -22.87 44.13
N THR A 497 51.66 -22.48 42.85
CA THR A 497 52.79 -22.55 41.88
C THR A 497 52.53 -21.60 40.70
N ASP A 498 53.45 -20.91 40.02
CA ASP A 498 54.84 -20.40 40.19
C ASP A 498 55.44 -20.28 38.76
N GLY A 499 56.13 -19.18 38.41
CA GLY A 499 56.64 -18.95 37.04
C GLY A 499 56.77 -17.47 36.60
N THR A 500 57.89 -16.83 36.94
CA THR A 500 58.22 -15.40 36.73
C THR A 500 58.60 -14.94 35.31
N GLY A 501 58.47 -13.64 35.02
CA GLY A 501 59.17 -12.92 33.93
C GLY A 501 58.88 -11.41 33.86
N ASP A 502 59.91 -10.55 33.98
CA ASP A 502 59.83 -9.08 34.18
C ASP A 502 60.00 -8.19 32.90
N GLY A 503 59.60 -6.90 32.97
CA GLY A 503 59.95 -5.81 32.03
C GLY A 503 58.73 -5.02 31.48
N ASP A 504 58.45 -3.72 31.72
CA ASP A 504 59.26 -2.48 31.94
C ASP A 504 59.89 -1.92 30.63
N GLU A 505 59.70 -0.67 30.17
CA GLU A 505 58.77 0.45 30.47
C GLU A 505 58.76 1.46 29.26
N THR A 506 57.82 2.43 29.23
CA THR A 506 57.83 3.75 28.50
C THR A 506 57.96 3.88 26.94
N ASP A 507 56.98 4.59 26.38
CA ASP A 507 57.03 5.81 25.51
C ASP A 507 57.74 5.92 24.13
N ASP A 508 57.04 6.61 23.23
CA ASP A 508 57.44 7.47 22.07
C ASP A 508 58.72 7.19 21.24
N GLU A 509 58.54 6.88 19.94
CA GLU A 509 58.92 7.80 18.84
C GLU A 509 58.46 7.31 17.45
N MET A 510 57.83 8.21 16.66
CA MET A 510 57.70 8.14 15.19
C MET A 510 58.60 9.25 14.62
N PRO A 511 59.46 9.01 13.59
CA PRO A 511 58.94 8.91 12.20
C PRO A 511 59.82 8.11 11.19
N GLY A 512 59.32 7.92 9.95
CA GLY A 512 60.22 7.63 8.80
C GLY A 512 59.57 7.17 7.48
N PHE A 513 59.56 8.04 6.46
CA PHE A 513 59.12 7.71 5.08
C PHE A 513 60.26 7.28 4.14
N THR A 514 60.04 6.24 3.34
CA THR A 514 60.52 6.09 1.94
C THR A 514 59.47 5.24 1.16
N ALA A 515 58.94 5.52 -0.04
CA ALA A 515 59.27 6.32 -1.24
C ALA A 515 59.59 5.42 -2.47
N GLY A 516 58.71 5.38 -3.49
CA GLY A 516 58.99 4.70 -4.77
C GLY A 516 57.82 4.54 -5.78
N ALA A 517 57.66 5.51 -6.70
CA ALA A 517 57.04 5.53 -8.07
C ALA A 517 55.99 4.48 -8.54
N GLY A 518 54.97 4.79 -9.36
CA GLY A 518 54.47 6.08 -9.89
C GLY A 518 54.64 6.34 -11.42
N ILE A 519 53.61 6.02 -12.23
CA ILE A 519 53.32 6.49 -13.63
C ILE A 519 51.77 6.36 -13.86
N ALA A 520 51.06 7.07 -14.75
CA ALA A 520 50.80 8.53 -14.85
C ALA A 520 49.86 8.88 -16.04
N GLY A 521 48.81 9.69 -15.81
CA GLY A 521 48.04 10.45 -16.83
C GLY A 521 46.71 9.85 -17.33
N GLY A 522 45.65 10.63 -17.59
CA GLY A 522 45.47 12.05 -17.22
C GLY A 522 44.27 12.84 -17.81
N VAL A 523 43.61 13.60 -16.92
CA VAL A 523 43.16 15.03 -17.06
C VAL A 523 42.07 15.44 -18.07
N LEU A 524 40.91 15.82 -17.53
CA LEU A 524 40.23 17.16 -17.53
C LEU A 524 39.35 17.23 -16.23
N GLY A 525 38.71 18.32 -15.77
CA GLY A 525 38.66 19.75 -16.18
C GLY A 525 37.22 20.23 -16.48
N LEU A 526 36.60 21.22 -15.81
CA LEU A 526 37.04 22.22 -14.81
C LEU A 526 35.90 22.70 -13.86
N GLU A 527 36.30 23.09 -12.64
CA GLU A 527 35.79 24.17 -11.75
C GLU A 527 34.41 24.86 -11.97
N TRP A 528 33.60 24.95 -10.89
CA TRP A 528 33.14 26.27 -10.38
C TRP A 528 32.68 26.27 -8.91
N LEU A 529 33.22 27.17 -8.06
CA LEU A 529 32.53 27.66 -6.85
C LEU A 529 33.20 28.92 -6.24
N ARG A 530 32.40 29.65 -5.44
CA ARG A 530 32.73 30.82 -4.60
C ARG A 530 33.20 32.12 -5.30
N ARG A 531 32.28 33.11 -5.32
CA ARG A 531 32.43 34.33 -4.49
C ARG A 531 31.18 35.24 -4.50
N ARG A 532 30.56 35.42 -3.33
CA ARG A 532 30.54 36.74 -2.64
C ARG A 532 29.96 36.68 -1.22
N ALA A 533 30.79 37.03 -0.25
CA ALA A 533 30.40 37.59 1.04
C ALA A 533 31.47 38.63 1.41
N GLY A 534 31.08 39.70 2.10
CA GLY A 534 31.95 40.82 2.45
C GLY A 534 31.87 42.01 1.47
N VAL A 535 31.27 43.09 1.97
CA VAL A 535 31.48 44.48 1.55
C VAL A 535 31.71 45.29 2.83
N ASP A 536 32.59 46.28 2.77
CA ASP A 536 33.31 46.80 3.93
C ASP A 536 32.52 47.74 4.85
N ALA A 537 33.07 47.93 6.06
CA ALA A 537 32.60 48.92 7.04
C ALA A 537 33.57 50.12 7.12
N GLU A 538 33.04 51.26 7.60
CA GLU A 538 33.74 52.49 7.99
C GLU A 538 34.46 53.29 6.86
N SER A 539 34.10 54.55 6.62
CA SER A 539 34.58 55.62 7.51
C SER A 539 33.91 57.00 7.28
N GLN A 540 33.62 57.67 8.40
CA GLN A 540 33.72 59.13 8.69
C GLN A 540 33.27 60.16 7.63
N ASP A 541 32.25 60.96 7.97
CA ASP A 541 32.46 62.28 8.64
C ASP A 541 31.33 62.54 9.66
#